data_AF-A0AAN7EHE3-F1
#
_entry.id   AF-A0AAN7EHE3-F1
#
_cell.length_a   1.000
_cell.length_b   1.000
_cell.length_c   1.000
_cell.angle_alpha   90.00
_cell.angle_beta   90.00
_cell.angle_gamma   90.00
#
_symmetry.space_group_name_H-M   'P 1'
#
loop_
_entity.id
_entity.type
_entity.pdbx_description
1 polymer ?
#
loop_
_entity_poly.entity_id
_entity_poly.type
_entity_poly.pdbx_seq_one_letter_code
_entity_poly.pdbx_strand_id
1 'polypeptide(L)'
;MPDEHPSKCPKLQFKEIDRDPGARKQICEFPINKQDEIRRAYIEKGPYQPKNIDYPYNDDTHHRRFQPSWFNSHKDWLEYSPSTDAIYCLPYYLFSKKPIGRPGSEAFISTGFNNWKKVKDGMNCPLIRHVGKEPNSPHKIAVKFYEDLKNYLRHIDKLIEKQTSKELENNRLWLKTSVECARWLAF
;
A
#
# COMPACT_ATOMS: atom_id res chain seq x y z
N MET A 1 14.15 -11.21 43.42
CA MET A 1 14.32 -11.41 41.98
C MET A 1 13.20 -10.66 41.29
N PRO A 2 13.43 -9.52 40.62
CA PRO A 2 12.38 -8.89 39.84
C PRO A 2 12.31 -9.55 38.46
N ASP A 3 11.11 -10.03 38.11
CA ASP A 3 10.76 -10.54 36.79
C ASP A 3 11.00 -9.47 35.71
N GLU A 4 11.89 -9.77 34.77
CA GLU A 4 12.00 -9.04 33.51
C GLU A 4 10.72 -9.28 32.68
N HIS A 5 9.84 -8.30 32.62
CA HIS A 5 8.84 -8.22 31.55
C HIS A 5 9.53 -7.75 30.27
N PRO A 6 9.56 -8.56 29.18
CA PRO A 6 10.12 -8.11 27.92
C PRO A 6 9.09 -7.25 27.19
N SER A 7 9.06 -5.96 27.52
CA SER A 7 8.38 -4.94 26.70
C SER A 7 9.20 -4.65 25.45
N LYS A 8 9.11 -5.56 24.48
CA LYS A 8 9.41 -5.26 23.08
C LYS A 8 8.29 -5.88 22.26
N CYS A 9 7.28 -5.09 21.91
CA CYS A 9 6.53 -5.35 20.67
C CYS A 9 7.58 -5.40 19.55
N PRO A 10 7.83 -6.56 18.93
CA PRO A 10 8.74 -6.61 17.81
C PRO A 10 8.08 -5.80 16.71
N LYS A 11 8.67 -4.65 16.34
CA LYS A 11 8.41 -4.06 15.03
C LYS A 11 8.83 -5.13 14.03
N LEU A 12 7.84 -5.85 13.48
CA LEU A 12 8.04 -6.85 12.45
C LEU A 12 8.89 -6.23 11.35
N GLN A 13 10.10 -6.76 11.15
CA GLN A 13 11.00 -6.31 10.09
C GLN A 13 10.43 -6.77 8.76
N PHE A 14 9.54 -5.96 8.19
CA PHE A 14 9.02 -6.10 6.83
C PHE A 14 10.12 -5.80 5.81
N LYS A 15 10.99 -6.78 5.55
CA LYS A 15 12.07 -6.63 4.56
C LYS A 15 11.80 -7.25 3.19
N GLU A 16 10.71 -7.99 2.98
CA GLU A 16 10.56 -8.76 1.73
C GLU A 16 9.11 -8.78 1.19
N ILE A 17 8.51 -7.61 0.97
CA ILE A 17 7.39 -7.52 0.02
C ILE A 17 7.90 -7.00 -1.31
N ASP A 18 7.64 -7.75 -2.38
CA ASP A 18 7.99 -7.31 -3.73
C ASP A 18 7.12 -6.10 -4.09
N ARG A 19 7.79 -5.01 -4.48
CA ARG A 19 7.13 -3.74 -4.80
C ARG A 19 6.71 -3.71 -6.26
N ASP A 20 7.35 -4.49 -7.13
CA ASP A 20 7.03 -4.51 -8.53
C ASP A 20 5.69 -5.23 -8.75
N PRO A 21 4.64 -4.55 -9.26
CA PRO A 21 3.35 -5.17 -9.48
C PRO A 21 3.39 -6.28 -10.52
N GLY A 22 4.39 -6.31 -11.42
CA GLY A 22 4.58 -7.39 -12.38
C GLY A 22 5.17 -8.67 -11.78
N ALA A 23 5.81 -8.58 -10.61
CA ALA A 23 6.51 -9.70 -9.97
C ALA A 23 5.83 -10.20 -8.68
N ARG A 24 4.92 -9.41 -8.10
CA ARG A 24 4.23 -9.78 -6.85
C ARG A 24 3.17 -10.88 -7.03
N LYS A 25 3.08 -11.76 -6.04
CA LYS A 25 2.05 -12.80 -5.90
C LYS A 25 0.67 -12.21 -5.63
N GLN A 26 -0.41 -12.86 -6.04
CA GLN A 26 -1.75 -12.40 -5.68
C GLN A 26 -1.99 -12.50 -4.16
N ILE A 27 -2.79 -11.59 -3.60
CA ILE A 27 -3.09 -11.59 -2.16
C ILE A 27 -3.69 -12.94 -1.70
N CYS A 28 -4.49 -13.59 -2.55
CA CYS A 28 -5.12 -14.88 -2.23
C CYS A 28 -4.14 -16.08 -2.20
N GLU A 29 -2.92 -15.92 -2.70
CA GLU A 29 -1.88 -16.96 -2.66
C GLU A 29 -1.15 -16.99 -1.31
N PHE A 30 -1.27 -15.94 -0.51
CA PHE A 30 -0.71 -15.89 0.84
C PHE A 30 -1.64 -16.58 1.86
N PRO A 31 -1.08 -17.16 2.93
CA PRO A 31 -1.86 -17.71 4.04
C PRO A 31 -2.89 -16.70 4.57
N ILE A 32 -4.12 -17.16 4.82
CA ILE A 32 -5.26 -16.30 5.20
C ILE A 32 -4.93 -15.39 6.39
N ASN A 33 -4.22 -15.93 7.39
CA ASN A 33 -3.78 -15.20 8.59
C ASN A 33 -2.72 -14.13 8.34
N LYS A 34 -2.11 -14.09 7.14
CA LYS A 34 -1.09 -13.11 6.73
C LYS A 34 -1.57 -12.10 5.70
N GLN A 35 -2.72 -12.31 5.07
CA GLN A 35 -3.19 -11.43 3.99
C GLN A 35 -3.45 -10.00 4.45
N ASP A 36 -4.03 -9.80 5.64
CA ASP A 36 -4.30 -8.46 6.16
C ASP A 36 -3.00 -7.71 6.48
N GLU A 37 -2.05 -8.39 7.11
CA GLU A 37 -0.70 -7.86 7.38
C GLU A 37 0.00 -7.43 6.08
N ILE A 38 -0.10 -8.24 5.02
CA ILE A 38 0.44 -7.90 3.69
C ILE A 38 -0.28 -6.71 3.07
N ARG A 39 -1.61 -6.64 3.14
CA ARG A 39 -2.38 -5.49 2.62
C ARG A 39 -1.91 -4.18 3.28
N ARG A 40 -1.75 -4.19 4.61
CA ARG A 40 -1.28 -3.02 5.36
C ARG A 40 0.11 -2.58 4.91
N ALA A 41 1.03 -3.52 4.69
CA ALA A 41 2.38 -3.20 4.23
C ALA A 41 2.40 -2.58 2.82
N TYR A 42 1.56 -3.04 1.89
CA TYR A 42 1.41 -2.39 0.60
C TYR A 42 0.77 -1.00 0.70
N ILE A 43 -0.23 -0.82 1.56
CA ILE A 43 -0.89 0.48 1.80
C ILE A 43 0.09 1.50 2.37
N GLU A 44 0.90 1.11 3.36
CA GLU A 44 1.91 1.97 3.98
C GLU A 44 2.91 2.50 2.94
N LYS A 45 3.29 1.65 2.00
CA LYS A 45 4.23 2.01 0.93
C LYS A 45 3.56 2.74 -0.24
N GLY A 46 2.25 2.64 -0.40
CA GLY A 46 1.47 3.24 -1.49
C GLY A 46 1.75 2.65 -2.88
N PRO A 47 1.12 3.22 -3.93
CA PRO A 47 1.26 2.76 -5.32
C PRO A 47 2.72 2.78 -5.79
N TYR A 48 3.14 1.73 -6.50
CA TYR A 48 4.47 1.66 -7.08
C TYR A 48 4.61 2.58 -8.31
N GLN A 49 5.16 3.77 -8.08
CA GLN A 49 5.39 4.81 -9.08
C GLN A 49 6.90 5.15 -9.15
N PRO A 50 7.71 4.30 -9.83
CA PRO A 50 9.15 4.52 -9.92
C PRO A 50 9.48 5.85 -10.59
N LYS A 51 10.49 6.54 -10.06
CA LYS A 51 11.00 7.81 -10.59
C LYS A 51 12.34 7.58 -11.26
N ASN A 52 12.65 8.42 -12.25
CA ASN A 52 13.95 8.42 -12.95
C ASN A 52 14.31 7.08 -13.59
N ILE A 53 13.31 6.39 -14.16
CA ILE A 53 13.52 5.21 -15.00
C ILE A 53 13.23 5.57 -16.44
N ASP A 54 13.91 4.88 -17.35
CA ASP A 54 13.62 4.93 -18.78
C ASP A 54 12.51 3.94 -19.09
N TYR A 55 11.42 4.46 -19.67
CA TYR A 55 10.28 3.64 -20.09
C TYR A 55 10.55 3.10 -21.50
N PRO A 56 10.54 1.77 -21.68
CA PRO A 56 10.80 1.18 -22.97
C PRO A 56 9.71 1.55 -23.97
N TYR A 57 10.07 1.53 -25.25
CA TYR A 57 9.13 1.65 -26.34
C TYR A 57 8.57 0.26 -26.65
N ASN A 58 7.26 0.17 -26.91
CA ASN A 58 6.71 -1.03 -27.50
C ASN A 58 7.18 -1.15 -28.96
N ASP A 59 7.39 -2.38 -29.41
CA ASP A 59 7.68 -2.77 -30.81
C ASP A 59 6.51 -2.52 -31.79
N ASP A 60 5.49 -1.74 -31.39
CA ASP A 60 4.40 -1.34 -32.25
C ASP A 60 4.88 -0.30 -33.29
N THR A 61 4.25 -0.28 -34.47
CA THR A 61 4.53 0.64 -35.59
C THR A 61 4.60 2.13 -35.23
N HIS A 62 4.00 2.52 -34.10
CA HIS A 62 3.93 3.90 -33.64
C HIS A 62 4.86 4.23 -32.46
N HIS A 63 5.79 3.34 -32.09
CA HIS A 63 6.80 3.54 -31.05
C HIS A 63 6.22 4.25 -29.82
N ARG A 64 5.21 3.64 -29.21
CA ARG A 64 4.51 4.21 -28.04
C ARG A 64 5.13 3.63 -26.78
N ARG A 65 5.12 4.42 -25.70
CA ARG A 65 5.60 4.04 -24.38
C ARG A 65 4.68 4.57 -23.30
N PHE A 66 4.80 4.03 -22.09
CA PHE A 66 4.21 4.61 -20.90
C PHE A 66 4.59 6.10 -20.77
N GLN A 67 3.62 6.94 -20.37
CA GLN A 67 3.86 8.36 -20.11
C GLN A 67 3.80 8.64 -18.60
N PRO A 68 4.89 9.15 -18.00
CA PRO A 68 4.91 9.51 -16.58
C PRO A 68 3.83 10.50 -16.16
N SER A 69 3.36 11.34 -17.10
CA SER A 69 2.26 12.28 -16.85
C SER A 69 0.96 11.57 -16.44
N TRP A 70 0.78 10.30 -16.77
CA TRP A 70 -0.38 9.51 -16.32
C TRP A 70 -0.40 9.32 -14.81
N PHE A 71 0.76 9.32 -14.12
CA PHE A 71 0.79 9.33 -12.66
C PHE A 71 0.16 10.60 -12.08
N ASN A 72 0.28 11.75 -12.76
CA ASN A 72 -0.33 12.99 -12.26
C ASN A 72 -1.85 12.91 -12.28
N SER A 73 -2.43 12.26 -13.31
CA SER A 73 -3.88 12.08 -13.44
C SER A 73 -4.44 10.97 -12.55
N HIS A 74 -3.60 10.02 -12.12
CA HIS A 74 -4.03 8.79 -11.44
C HIS A 74 -3.14 8.43 -10.24
N LYS A 75 -2.72 9.47 -9.50
CA LYS A 75 -1.69 9.38 -8.45
C LYS A 75 -2.01 8.38 -7.35
N ASP A 76 -3.28 8.25 -6.99
CA ASP A 76 -3.67 7.49 -5.79
C ASP A 76 -3.74 5.97 -6.01
N TRP A 77 -3.69 5.50 -7.26
CA TRP A 77 -3.92 4.09 -7.56
C TRP A 77 -3.05 3.50 -8.65
N LEU A 78 -2.58 4.31 -9.61
CA LEU A 78 -1.84 3.81 -10.78
C LEU A 78 -0.44 3.33 -10.37
N GLU A 79 -0.12 2.12 -10.77
CA GLU A 79 1.21 1.52 -10.61
C GLU A 79 1.80 1.19 -11.97
N TYR A 80 3.13 1.16 -12.07
CA TYR A 80 3.86 0.75 -13.27
C TYR A 80 4.93 -0.28 -12.91
N SER A 81 4.98 -1.38 -13.67
CA SER A 81 5.99 -2.41 -13.59
C SER A 81 7.04 -2.21 -14.70
N PRO A 82 8.32 -1.98 -14.37
CA PRO A 82 9.40 -2.05 -15.34
C PRO A 82 9.63 -3.47 -15.88
N SER A 83 9.36 -4.50 -15.07
CA SER A 83 9.62 -5.90 -15.48
C SER A 83 8.65 -6.41 -16.53
N THR A 84 7.42 -5.91 -16.54
CA THR A 84 6.36 -6.31 -17.49
C THR A 84 6.01 -5.20 -18.49
N ASP A 85 6.68 -4.04 -18.40
CA ASP A 85 6.32 -2.80 -19.08
C ASP A 85 4.80 -2.58 -19.10
N ALA A 86 4.17 -2.60 -17.93
CA ALA A 86 2.72 -2.57 -17.84
C ALA A 86 2.22 -1.80 -16.62
N ILE A 87 1.01 -1.26 -16.72
CA ILE A 87 0.34 -0.58 -15.62
C ILE A 87 -0.63 -1.49 -14.88
N TYR A 88 -0.77 -1.22 -13.59
CA TYR A 88 -1.60 -1.95 -12.64
C TYR A 88 -2.35 -0.97 -11.73
N CYS A 89 -3.25 -1.50 -10.90
CA CYS A 89 -4.02 -0.72 -9.94
C CYS A 89 -3.86 -1.27 -8.53
N LEU A 90 -3.24 -0.50 -7.63
CA LEU A 90 -2.96 -0.97 -6.26
C LEU A 90 -4.24 -1.35 -5.49
N PRO A 91 -5.27 -0.49 -5.37
CA PRO A 91 -6.49 -0.86 -4.66
C PRO A 91 -7.14 -2.12 -5.24
N TYR A 92 -7.12 -2.25 -6.57
CA TYR A 92 -7.72 -3.39 -7.24
C TYR A 92 -6.92 -4.67 -6.98
N TYR A 93 -5.60 -4.63 -7.00
CA TYR A 93 -4.76 -5.76 -6.57
C TYR A 93 -5.04 -6.20 -5.12
N LEU A 94 -5.23 -5.24 -4.20
CA LEU A 94 -5.41 -5.55 -2.78
C LEU A 94 -6.79 -6.13 -2.43
N PHE A 95 -7.84 -5.68 -3.12
CA PHE A 95 -9.23 -5.94 -2.74
C PHE A 95 -10.08 -6.63 -3.83
N SER A 96 -9.53 -6.88 -5.02
CA SER A 96 -10.24 -7.69 -6.01
C SER A 96 -10.42 -9.13 -5.52
N LYS A 97 -11.58 -9.71 -5.84
CA LYS A 97 -11.78 -11.16 -5.71
C LYS A 97 -10.90 -11.85 -6.76
N LYS A 98 -10.53 -13.12 -6.50
CA LYS A 98 -9.88 -13.99 -7.49
C LYS A 98 -10.51 -13.75 -8.85
N PRO A 99 -9.72 -13.48 -9.88
CA PRO A 99 -10.31 -13.12 -11.15
C PRO A 99 -11.07 -14.32 -11.71
N ILE A 100 -12.36 -14.08 -11.98
CA ILE A 100 -13.28 -15.11 -12.46
C ILE A 100 -13.14 -15.14 -13.97
N GLY A 101 -12.02 -15.66 -14.49
CA GLY A 101 -11.79 -16.16 -15.85
C GLY A 101 -12.31 -15.36 -17.06
N ARG A 102 -12.78 -14.12 -16.92
CA ARG A 102 -13.33 -13.30 -17.99
C ARG A 102 -12.17 -12.54 -18.64
N PRO A 103 -11.89 -12.78 -19.93
CA PRO A 103 -10.82 -12.07 -20.63
C PRO A 103 -10.99 -10.55 -20.51
N GLY A 104 -9.99 -9.87 -19.96
CA GLY A 104 -9.95 -8.40 -19.87
C GLY A 104 -10.35 -7.79 -18.52
N SER A 105 -10.93 -8.53 -17.57
CA SER A 105 -11.15 -8.02 -16.21
C SER A 105 -9.88 -7.98 -15.35
N GLU A 106 -8.82 -8.64 -15.82
CA GLU A 106 -7.57 -8.88 -15.08
C GLU A 106 -6.42 -7.94 -15.43
N ALA A 107 -6.59 -7.12 -16.47
CA ALA A 107 -5.51 -6.31 -17.03
C ALA A 107 -4.86 -5.37 -16.00
N PHE A 108 -5.62 -4.88 -15.02
CA PHE A 108 -5.09 -3.99 -13.97
C PHE A 108 -4.72 -4.74 -12.67
N ILE A 109 -4.81 -6.07 -12.64
CA ILE A 109 -4.57 -6.91 -11.44
C ILE A 109 -3.33 -7.77 -11.62
N SER A 110 -3.35 -8.68 -12.60
CA SER A 110 -2.37 -9.77 -12.74
C SER A 110 -1.60 -9.67 -14.06
N THR A 111 -2.31 -9.49 -15.18
CA THR A 111 -1.68 -9.47 -16.51
C THR A 111 -0.88 -8.19 -16.77
N GLY A 112 -1.33 -7.07 -16.20
CA GLY A 112 -0.83 -5.75 -16.58
C GLY A 112 -1.47 -5.25 -17.88
N PHE A 113 -1.58 -3.92 -18.00
CA PHE A 113 -1.99 -3.27 -19.23
C PHE A 113 -0.80 -2.54 -19.86
N ASN A 114 -0.44 -2.88 -21.09
CA ASN A 114 0.66 -2.24 -21.83
C ASN A 114 0.28 -1.79 -23.23
N ASN A 115 -1.02 -1.76 -23.54
CA ASN A 115 -1.51 -1.40 -24.86
C ASN A 115 -1.58 0.14 -25.02
N TRP A 116 -0.41 0.76 -25.11
CA TRP A 116 -0.23 2.21 -25.12
C TRP A 116 -1.02 2.92 -26.22
N LYS A 117 -1.34 2.23 -27.32
CA LYS A 117 -2.10 2.85 -28.41
C LYS A 117 -3.53 3.22 -28.04
N LYS A 118 -4.14 2.51 -27.09
CA LYS A 118 -5.52 2.75 -26.65
C LYS A 118 -5.66 3.85 -25.60
N VAL A 119 -4.55 4.32 -25.01
CA VAL A 119 -4.62 5.31 -23.93
C VAL A 119 -5.05 6.70 -24.43
N LYS A 120 -4.90 6.99 -25.73
CA LYS A 120 -5.36 8.25 -26.34
C LYS A 120 -6.81 8.21 -26.86
N ASP A 121 -7.56 7.14 -26.63
CA ASP A 121 -8.90 6.92 -27.20
C ASP A 121 -10.03 7.64 -26.43
N GLY A 122 -9.78 8.87 -25.95
CA GLY A 122 -10.78 9.69 -25.25
C GLY A 122 -11.51 8.95 -24.12
N MET A 123 -12.85 8.91 -24.16
CA MET A 123 -13.69 8.21 -23.17
C MET A 123 -13.54 6.68 -23.18
N ASN A 124 -13.01 6.10 -24.27
CA ASN A 124 -12.68 4.69 -24.36
C ASN A 124 -11.28 4.37 -23.82
N CYS A 125 -10.55 5.39 -23.36
CA CYS A 125 -9.26 5.22 -22.69
C CYS A 125 -9.39 4.16 -21.58
N PRO A 126 -8.57 3.09 -21.61
CA PRO A 126 -8.63 2.02 -20.63
C PRO A 126 -8.49 2.49 -19.17
N LEU A 127 -7.72 3.55 -18.92
CA LEU A 127 -7.59 4.17 -17.60
C LEU A 127 -8.92 4.76 -17.11
N ILE A 128 -9.59 5.54 -17.96
CA ILE A 128 -10.88 6.18 -17.64
C ILE A 128 -11.97 5.11 -17.49
N ARG A 129 -12.01 4.16 -18.42
CA ARG A 129 -12.97 3.05 -18.40
C ARG A 129 -12.78 2.15 -17.17
N HIS A 130 -11.54 1.94 -16.74
CA HIS A 130 -11.23 1.17 -15.53
C HIS A 130 -11.81 1.81 -14.27
N VAL A 131 -11.65 3.13 -14.12
CA VAL A 131 -12.24 3.87 -12.99
C VAL A 131 -13.76 3.76 -13.00
N GLY A 132 -14.37 3.81 -14.19
CA GLY A 132 -15.79 3.65 -14.37
C GLY A 132 -16.59 4.89 -13.95
N LYS A 133 -17.74 5.11 -14.60
CA LYS A 133 -18.59 6.29 -14.35
C LYS A 133 -19.45 6.12 -13.11
N GLU A 134 -20.00 4.92 -12.92
CA GLU A 134 -20.92 4.61 -11.82
C GLU A 134 -20.27 4.76 -10.44
N PRO A 135 -21.02 5.17 -9.40
CA PRO A 135 -20.49 5.29 -8.03
C PRO A 135 -19.97 3.96 -7.46
N ASN A 136 -20.59 2.85 -7.85
CA ASN A 136 -20.29 1.49 -7.40
C ASN A 136 -19.46 0.71 -8.42
N SER A 137 -18.67 1.40 -9.25
CA SER A 137 -17.73 0.70 -10.12
C SER A 137 -16.77 -0.14 -9.28
N PRO A 138 -16.30 -1.29 -9.79
CA PRO A 138 -15.37 -2.15 -9.04
C PRO A 138 -14.13 -1.40 -8.54
N HIS A 139 -13.60 -0.48 -9.36
CA HIS A 139 -12.49 0.38 -8.96
C HIS A 139 -12.83 1.27 -7.76
N LYS A 140 -13.95 2.00 -7.80
CA LYS A 140 -14.34 2.88 -6.70
C LYS A 140 -14.63 2.12 -5.41
N ILE A 141 -15.20 0.93 -5.51
CA ILE A 141 -15.39 0.03 -4.36
C ILE A 141 -14.03 -0.37 -3.76
N ALA A 142 -13.06 -0.76 -4.59
CA ALA A 142 -11.72 -1.13 -4.12
C ALA A 142 -10.97 0.07 -3.52
N VAL A 143 -11.09 1.26 -4.11
CA VAL A 143 -10.55 2.51 -3.56
C VAL A 143 -11.17 2.82 -2.20
N LYS A 144 -12.48 2.62 -2.04
CA LYS A 144 -13.15 2.80 -0.74
C LYS A 144 -12.57 1.87 0.33
N PHE A 145 -12.44 0.57 0.03
CA PHE A 145 -11.81 -0.38 0.97
C PHE A 145 -10.36 -0.01 1.30
N TYR A 146 -9.60 0.47 0.31
CA TYR A 146 -8.24 0.95 0.49
C TYR A 146 -8.19 2.14 1.45
N GLU A 147 -9.04 3.15 1.24
CA GLU A 147 -9.09 4.34 2.11
C GLU A 147 -9.63 4.01 3.50
N ASP A 148 -10.62 3.13 3.63
CA ASP A 148 -11.14 2.68 4.93
C ASP A 148 -10.03 2.00 5.76
N LEU A 149 -9.28 1.08 5.14
CA LEU A 149 -8.16 0.41 5.82
C LEU A 149 -7.01 1.38 6.13
N LYS A 150 -6.65 2.27 5.22
CA LYS A 150 -5.63 3.30 5.43
C LYS A 150 -6.00 4.25 6.57
N ASN A 151 -7.26 4.67 6.64
CA ASN A 151 -7.76 5.51 7.73
C ASN A 151 -7.71 4.77 9.07
N TYR A 152 -8.13 3.49 9.10
CA TYR A 152 -8.05 2.65 10.28
C TYR A 152 -6.61 2.53 10.83
N LEU A 153 -5.61 2.33 9.95
CA LEU A 153 -4.19 2.30 10.34
C LEU A 153 -3.77 3.61 11.01
N ARG A 154 -4.09 4.75 10.40
CA ARG A 154 -3.79 6.06 10.98
C ARG A 154 -4.45 6.27 12.36
N HIS A 155 -5.66 5.74 12.56
CA HIS A 155 -6.34 5.83 13.86
C HIS A 155 -5.65 4.98 14.92
N ILE A 156 -5.22 3.76 14.60
CA ILE A 156 -4.45 2.91 15.51
C ILE A 156 -3.12 3.56 15.88
N ASP A 157 -2.38 4.06 14.89
CA ASP A 157 -1.06 4.65 15.14
C ASP A 157 -1.16 5.83 16.13
N LYS A 158 -2.18 6.69 15.96
CA LYS A 158 -2.47 7.78 16.89
C LYS A 158 -2.79 7.30 18.31
N LEU A 159 -3.53 6.19 18.44
CA LEU A 159 -3.84 5.62 19.76
C LEU A 159 -2.59 5.07 20.43
N ILE A 160 -1.72 4.37 19.68
CA ILE A 160 -0.45 3.84 20.17
C ILE A 160 0.48 4.97 20.60
N GLU A 161 0.62 6.03 19.79
CA GLU A 161 1.43 7.20 20.11
C GLU A 161 0.94 7.90 21.39
N LYS A 162 -0.37 8.08 21.53
CA LYS A 162 -0.98 8.67 22.73
C LYS A 162 -0.72 7.83 23.98
N GLN A 163 -0.87 6.52 23.89
CA GLN A 163 -0.59 5.61 25.02
C GLN A 163 0.89 5.63 25.39
N THR A 164 1.78 5.56 24.40
CA THR A 164 3.25 5.60 24.60
C THR A 164 3.68 6.91 25.28
N SER A 165 3.11 8.05 24.86
CA SER A 165 3.38 9.35 25.47
C SER A 165 2.98 9.40 26.95
N LYS A 166 1.79 8.86 27.27
CA LYS A 166 1.29 8.78 28.65
C LYS A 166 2.18 7.89 29.54
N GLU A 167 2.62 6.76 29.02
CA GLU A 167 3.55 5.88 29.73
C GLU A 167 4.91 6.55 29.98
N LEU A 168 5.44 7.27 28.99
CA LEU A 168 6.67 8.04 29.13
C LEU A 168 6.56 9.11 30.21
N GLU A 169 5.45 9.84 30.25
CA GLU A 169 5.18 10.87 31.26
C GLU A 169 5.08 10.27 32.67
N ASN A 170 4.34 9.17 32.82
CA ASN A 170 4.24 8.44 34.09
C ASN A 170 5.61 7.95 34.56
N ASN A 171 6.39 7.32 33.68
CA ASN A 171 7.72 6.81 34.03
C ASN A 171 8.66 7.95 34.47
N ARG A 172 8.60 9.12 33.81
CA ARG A 172 9.35 10.31 34.23
C ARG A 172 8.94 10.79 35.62
N LEU A 173 7.64 10.83 35.91
CA LEU A 173 7.13 11.23 37.22
C LEU A 173 7.61 10.26 38.31
N TRP A 174 7.46 8.96 38.08
CA TRP A 174 7.92 7.91 39.00
C TRP A 174 9.41 8.02 39.31
N LEU A 175 10.25 8.14 38.27
CA LEU A 175 11.70 8.29 38.46
C LEU A 175 12.04 9.55 39.27
N LYS A 176 11.37 10.67 39.00
CA LYS A 176 11.57 11.92 39.75
C LYS A 176 11.24 11.73 41.23
N THR A 177 10.07 11.16 41.52
CA THR A 177 9.63 10.89 42.90
C THR A 177 10.58 9.93 43.62
N SER A 178 11.00 8.84 42.97
CA SER A 178 11.97 7.90 43.57
C SER A 178 13.30 8.57 43.90
N VAL A 179 13.82 9.43 43.02
CA VAL A 179 15.05 10.21 43.28
C VAL A 179 14.87 11.17 44.45
N GLU A 180 13.73 11.85 44.55
CA GLU A 180 13.41 12.74 45.67
C GLU A 180 13.32 11.95 46.99
N CYS A 181 12.62 10.81 47.02
CA CYS A 181 12.57 9.95 48.20
C CYS A 181 13.96 9.44 48.62
N ALA A 182 14.79 8.99 47.67
CA ALA A 182 16.15 8.56 47.98
C ALA A 182 17.01 9.69 48.56
N ARG A 183 16.87 10.92 48.05
CA ARG A 183 17.54 12.10 48.62
C ARG A 183 17.10 12.39 50.04
N TRP A 184 15.80 12.28 50.34
CA TRP A 184 15.26 12.47 51.68
C TRP A 184 15.77 11.43 52.69
N LEU A 185 15.94 10.18 52.26
CA LEU A 185 16.41 9.09 53.13
C LEU A 185 17.94 9.06 53.31
N ALA A 186 18.68 9.84 52.54
CA ALA A 186 20.14 9.92 52.60
C ALA A 186 20.65 10.92 53.67
N PHE A 187 19.75 11.63 54.35
CA PHE A 187 20.00 12.55 55.46
C PHE A 187 19.22 12.12 56.70
#